data_AF-A0A7W0SEA4-F1
#
_entry.id   AF-A0A7W0SEA4-F1
#
_cell.length_a   1.000
_cell.length_b   1.000
_cell.length_c   1.000
_cell.angle_alpha   90.00
_cell.angle_beta   90.00
_cell.angle_gamma   90.00
#
_symmetry.space_group_name_H-M   'P 1'
#
loop_
_entity.id
_entity.type
_entity.pdbx_description
1 polymer ?
#
loop_
_entity_poly.entity_id
_entity_poly.type
_entity_poly.pdbx_seq_one_letter_code
_entity_poly.pdbx_strand_id
1 'polypeptide(L)'
;GRKIVLTGDTAPVDSVVEAAAGADLLVHEATFCEDEADRARETEHSTAREAAEVARDAGVKLLALTHISNRYGGGDVEREARETFAQTVVPRDFDVIEIPFAERGAPELVKSGARVRKAPGAEAALQAVRSDS
;
A
#
# COMPACT_ATOMS: atom_id res chain seq x y z
N GLY A 1 7.66 -0.40 17.77
CA GLY A 1 7.47 -1.69 17.06
C GLY A 1 6.91 -1.41 15.68
N ARG A 2 6.81 -2.41 14.79
CA ARG A 2 6.20 -2.21 13.47
C ARG A 2 4.69 -1.98 13.62
N LYS A 3 4.15 -0.96 12.94
CA LYS A 3 2.73 -0.64 12.92
C LYS A 3 2.19 -0.78 11.50
N ILE A 4 1.20 -1.65 11.33
CA ILE A 4 0.53 -1.92 10.06
C ILE A 4 -0.96 -1.68 10.27
N VAL A 5 -1.59 -0.95 9.37
CA VAL A 5 -3.03 -0.68 9.40
C VAL A 5 -3.65 -1.17 8.10
N LEU A 6 -4.80 -1.84 8.21
CA LEU A 6 -5.61 -2.33 7.10
C LEU A 6 -7.01 -1.78 7.29
N THR A 7 -7.55 -1.07 6.29
CA THR A 7 -8.87 -0.44 6.41
C THR A 7 -10.03 -1.39 6.18
N GLY A 8 -9.86 -2.34 5.24
CA GLY A 8 -11.01 -2.96 4.57
C GLY A 8 -11.65 -1.98 3.58
N ASP A 9 -12.89 -2.25 3.20
CA ASP A 9 -13.68 -1.38 2.32
C ASP A 9 -14.31 -0.26 3.15
N THR A 10 -14.10 0.98 2.73
CA THR A 10 -14.55 2.17 3.45
C THR A 10 -14.51 3.40 2.56
N ALA A 11 -15.45 4.32 2.77
CA ALA A 11 -15.30 5.72 2.40
C ALA A 11 -14.15 6.36 3.21
N PRO A 12 -13.57 7.50 2.77
CA PRO A 12 -12.60 8.22 3.58
C PRO A 12 -13.24 8.70 4.89
N VAL A 13 -12.65 8.30 6.01
CA VAL A 13 -13.13 8.64 7.36
C VAL A 13 -11.97 9.01 8.28
N ASP A 14 -12.17 10.02 9.12
CA ASP A 14 -11.13 10.55 10.02
C ASP A 14 -10.57 9.51 11.00
N SER A 15 -11.39 8.54 11.40
CA SER A 15 -10.97 7.46 12.29
C SER A 15 -9.86 6.59 11.68
N VAL A 16 -9.79 6.47 10.35
CA VAL A 16 -8.68 5.79 9.67
C VAL A 16 -7.41 6.61 9.79
N VAL A 17 -7.48 7.94 9.65
CA VAL A 17 -6.31 8.83 9.84
C VAL A 17 -5.75 8.68 11.25
N GLU A 18 -6.61 8.73 12.27
CA GLU A 18 -6.23 8.54 13.67
C GLU A 18 -5.63 7.16 13.92
N ALA A 19 -6.26 6.09 13.42
CA ALA A 19 -5.76 4.73 13.56
C ALA A 19 -4.41 4.53 12.85
N ALA A 20 -4.23 5.14 11.67
CA ALA A 20 -3.04 5.04 10.84
C ALA A 20 -1.90 5.97 11.26
N ALA A 21 -2.12 6.90 12.19
CA ALA A 21 -1.11 7.89 12.61
C ALA A 21 0.28 7.28 12.84
N GLY A 22 1.26 7.67 12.02
CA GLY A 22 2.65 7.20 12.08
C GLY A 22 2.87 5.71 11.76
N ALA A 23 1.95 5.06 11.05
CA ALA A 23 2.11 3.66 10.66
C ALA A 23 3.28 3.46 9.67
N ASP A 24 3.94 2.30 9.75
CA ASP A 24 4.93 1.92 8.76
C ASP A 24 4.23 1.60 7.42
N LEU A 25 3.10 0.91 7.46
CA LEU A 25 2.30 0.57 6.28
C LEU A 25 0.83 0.83 6.54
N LEU A 26 0.18 1.53 5.60
CA LEU A 26 -1.26 1.58 5.45
C LEU A 26 -1.66 0.80 4.20
N VAL A 27 -2.51 -0.22 4.37
CA VAL A 27 -3.19 -0.90 3.26
C VAL A 27 -4.61 -0.33 3.19
N HIS A 28 -4.89 0.40 2.12
CA HIS A 28 -6.16 1.09 1.91
C HIS A 28 -6.83 0.60 0.62
N GLU A 29 -8.15 0.54 0.62
CA GLU A 29 -8.89 0.35 -0.63
C GLU A 29 -8.80 1.60 -1.52
N ALA A 30 -8.82 1.39 -2.84
CA ALA A 30 -8.97 2.45 -3.83
C ALA A 30 -9.80 1.91 -4.97
N THR A 31 -11.08 1.63 -4.68
CA THR A 31 -12.00 1.01 -5.64
C THR A 31 -12.14 1.85 -6.91
N PHE A 32 -12.05 3.17 -6.77
CA PHE A 32 -12.19 4.13 -7.87
C PHE A 32 -10.99 5.07 -8.01
N CYS A 33 -10.90 5.74 -9.16
CA CYS A 33 -10.10 6.95 -9.33
C CYS A 33 -11.01 8.18 -9.14
N GLU A 34 -10.42 9.37 -9.09
CA GLU A 34 -11.12 10.65 -8.88
C GLU A 34 -12.21 10.91 -9.95
N ASP A 35 -12.06 10.35 -11.15
CA ASP A 35 -13.05 10.47 -12.23
C ASP A 35 -14.41 9.83 -11.90
N GLU A 36 -14.47 8.94 -10.92
CA GLU A 36 -15.67 8.28 -10.41
C GLU A 36 -15.92 8.61 -8.93
N ALA A 37 -15.48 9.78 -8.44
CA ALA A 37 -15.62 10.18 -7.04
C ALA A 37 -17.08 10.16 -6.53
N ASP A 38 -18.06 10.55 -7.35
CA ASP A 38 -19.47 10.48 -6.98
C ASP A 38 -19.92 9.03 -6.75
N ARG A 39 -19.47 8.11 -7.61
CA ARG A 39 -19.76 6.69 -7.45
C ARG A 39 -19.07 6.09 -6.24
N ALA A 40 -17.84 6.50 -5.94
CA ALA A 40 -17.15 6.09 -4.72
C ALA A 40 -17.99 6.43 -3.48
N ARG A 41 -18.51 7.67 -3.41
CA ARG A 41 -19.40 8.10 -2.33
C ARG A 41 -20.71 7.32 -2.27
N GLU A 42 -21.36 7.11 -3.42
CA GLU A 42 -22.63 6.35 -3.50
C GLU A 42 -22.47 4.90 -3.07
N THR A 43 -21.29 4.32 -3.24
CA THR A 43 -21.00 2.92 -2.94
C THR A 43 -20.18 2.71 -1.67
N GLU A 44 -19.97 3.78 -0.89
CA GLU A 44 -19.21 3.78 0.37
C GLU A 44 -17.77 3.25 0.23
N HIS A 45 -17.15 3.57 -0.90
CA HIS A 45 -15.77 3.24 -1.24
C HIS A 45 -14.89 4.50 -1.32
N SER A 46 -13.58 4.29 -1.46
CA SER A 46 -12.60 5.37 -1.61
C SER A 46 -12.05 5.48 -3.03
N THR A 47 -11.71 6.70 -3.41
CA THR A 47 -10.87 6.96 -4.58
C THR A 47 -9.38 6.79 -4.24
N ALA A 48 -8.54 6.61 -5.26
CA ALA A 48 -7.09 6.56 -5.11
C ALA A 48 -6.53 7.87 -4.52
N ARG A 49 -7.09 9.02 -4.92
CA ARG A 49 -6.78 10.32 -4.35
C ARG A 49 -7.12 10.39 -2.86
N GLU A 50 -8.35 10.04 -2.47
CA GLU A 50 -8.78 10.09 -1.06
C GLU A 50 -7.92 9.17 -0.17
N ALA A 51 -7.62 7.95 -0.62
CA ALA A 51 -6.73 7.04 0.09
C ALA A 51 -5.32 7.64 0.27
N ALA A 52 -4.81 8.37 -0.73
CA ALA A 52 -3.54 9.08 -0.64
C ALA A 52 -3.58 10.29 0.30
N GLU A 53 -4.69 11.02 0.36
CA GLU A 53 -4.91 12.10 1.32
C GLU A 53 -4.91 11.56 2.75
N VAL A 54 -5.61 10.46 3.01
CA VAL A 54 -5.59 9.75 4.31
C VAL A 54 -4.16 9.33 4.70
N ALA A 55 -3.39 8.76 3.77
CA ALA A 55 -2.02 8.34 4.02
C ALA A 55 -1.09 9.52 4.36
N ARG A 56 -1.20 10.62 3.60
CA ARG A 56 -0.47 11.86 3.83
C ARG A 56 -0.78 12.42 5.21
N ASP A 57 -2.05 12.53 5.55
CA ASP A 57 -2.52 13.16 6.78
C ASP A 57 -2.21 12.30 8.01
N ALA A 58 -2.22 10.97 7.86
CA ALA A 58 -1.76 10.05 8.89
C ALA A 58 -0.23 9.99 9.05
N GLY A 59 0.54 10.56 8.11
CA GLY A 59 2.01 10.53 8.14
C GLY A 59 2.59 9.11 8.10
N VAL A 60 2.00 8.23 7.29
CA VAL A 60 2.48 6.85 7.14
C VAL A 60 3.76 6.78 6.32
N LYS A 61 4.54 5.70 6.43
CA LYS A 61 5.77 5.56 5.63
C LYS A 61 5.51 5.02 4.22
N LEU A 62 4.53 4.14 4.06
CA LEU A 62 4.15 3.54 2.78
C LEU A 62 2.63 3.35 2.71
N LEU A 63 2.03 3.70 1.57
CA LEU A 63 0.65 3.39 1.20
C LEU A 63 0.64 2.25 0.20
N ALA A 64 -0.14 1.20 0.48
CA ALA A 64 -0.43 0.13 -0.45
C ALA A 64 -1.91 0.14 -0.81
N LEU A 65 -2.21 0.38 -2.09
CA LEU A 65 -3.58 0.41 -2.59
C LEU A 65 -4.02 -0.96 -3.06
N THR A 66 -5.20 -1.38 -2.62
CA THR A 66 -5.84 -2.67 -2.96
C THR A 66 -7.31 -2.47 -3.33
N HIS A 67 -8.02 -3.57 -3.61
CA HIS A 67 -9.46 -3.57 -3.92
C HIS A 67 -9.82 -2.66 -5.11
N ILE A 68 -9.01 -2.72 -6.17
CA ILE A 68 -9.15 -1.84 -7.33
C ILE A 68 -10.21 -2.40 -8.29
N SER A 69 -11.08 -1.52 -8.81
CA SER A 69 -12.00 -1.91 -9.85
C SER A 69 -11.29 -2.33 -11.14
N ASN A 70 -11.74 -3.42 -11.77
CA ASN A 70 -11.24 -3.91 -13.06
C ASN A 70 -11.32 -2.88 -14.22
N ARG A 71 -11.96 -1.73 -14.00
CA ARG A 71 -11.98 -0.59 -14.93
C ARG A 71 -10.61 0.06 -15.10
N TYR A 72 -9.77 0.00 -14.06
CA TYR A 72 -8.48 0.70 -14.03
C TYR A 72 -7.31 -0.27 -14.11
N GLY A 73 -6.26 0.13 -14.81
CA GLY A 73 -4.95 -0.50 -14.66
C GLY A 73 -4.32 -0.06 -13.35
N GLY A 74 -3.61 -0.95 -12.65
CA GLY A 74 -2.93 -0.59 -11.39
C GLY A 74 -1.95 0.59 -11.52
N GLY A 75 -1.34 0.78 -12.70
CA GLY A 75 -0.46 1.93 -12.95
C GLY A 75 -1.20 3.28 -13.07
N ASP A 76 -2.49 3.28 -13.39
CA ASP A 76 -3.31 4.50 -13.43
C ASP A 76 -3.68 4.93 -12.01
N VAL A 77 -4.14 3.97 -11.19
CA VAL A 77 -4.39 4.17 -9.75
C VAL A 77 -3.13 4.63 -9.02
N GLU A 78 -1.99 3.98 -9.28
CA GLU A 78 -0.71 4.34 -8.67
C GLU A 78 -0.29 5.77 -9.02
N ARG A 79 -0.45 6.16 -10.29
CA ARG A 79 -0.07 7.49 -10.77
C ARG A 79 -0.91 8.58 -10.10
N GLU A 80 -2.23 8.42 -10.07
CA GLU A 80 -3.14 9.38 -9.44
C GLU A 80 -2.82 9.55 -7.95
N ALA A 81 -2.71 8.45 -7.21
CA ALA A 81 -2.39 8.50 -5.78
C ALA A 81 -1.04 9.17 -5.51
N ARG A 82 -0.04 8.94 -6.36
CA ARG A 82 1.30 9.54 -6.23
C ARG A 82 1.34 11.05 -6.45
N GLU A 83 0.33 11.65 -7.08
CA GLU A 83 0.19 13.10 -7.15
C GLU A 83 -0.02 13.71 -5.75
N THR A 84 -0.63 12.96 -4.84
CA THR A 84 -0.89 13.38 -3.45
C THR A 84 0.11 12.79 -2.47
N PHE A 85 0.46 11.51 -2.62
CA PHE A 85 1.36 10.80 -1.71
C PHE A 85 2.35 9.93 -2.48
N ALA A 86 3.58 10.43 -2.64
CA ALA A 86 4.60 9.81 -3.49
C ALA A 86 4.99 8.38 -3.06
N GLN A 87 4.95 8.08 -1.75
CA GLN A 87 5.25 6.74 -1.20
C GLN A 87 4.04 5.81 -1.31
N THR A 88 3.58 5.61 -2.54
CA THR A 88 2.44 4.74 -2.86
C THR A 88 2.87 3.62 -3.78
N VAL A 89 2.33 2.43 -3.53
CA VAL A 89 2.45 1.26 -4.39
C VAL A 89 1.08 0.62 -4.62
N VAL A 90 0.93 -0.09 -5.74
CA VAL A 90 -0.22 -0.95 -6.03
C VAL A 90 0.28 -2.40 -6.11
N PRO A 91 0.24 -3.17 -5.00
CA PRO A 91 0.66 -4.55 -5.01
C PRO A 91 -0.25 -5.38 -5.92
N ARG A 92 0.34 -6.33 -6.65
CA ARG A 92 -0.39 -7.34 -7.42
C ARG A 92 -0.41 -8.66 -6.65
N ASP A 93 -1.26 -9.57 -7.10
CA ASP A 93 -1.28 -10.93 -6.61
C ASP A 93 0.14 -11.52 -6.51
N PHE A 94 0.45 -12.03 -5.32
CA PHE A 94 1.73 -12.64 -4.96
C PHE A 94 2.95 -11.70 -4.83
N ASP A 95 2.75 -10.38 -4.94
CA ASP A 95 3.75 -9.42 -4.46
C ASP A 95 3.86 -9.50 -2.91
N VAL A 96 4.98 -9.04 -2.36
CA VAL A 96 5.19 -9.01 -0.91
C VAL A 96 5.70 -7.63 -0.51
N ILE A 97 5.18 -7.07 0.57
CA ILE A 97 5.75 -5.87 1.18
C ILE A 97 6.66 -6.29 2.34
N GLU A 98 7.93 -5.94 2.26
CA GLU A 98 8.87 -6.14 3.37
C GLU A 98 8.83 -4.95 4.31
N ILE A 99 8.65 -5.23 5.60
CA ILE A 99 8.59 -4.22 6.65
C ILE A 99 9.73 -4.51 7.63
N PRO A 100 10.91 -3.90 7.42
CA PRO A 100 12.05 -4.07 8.31
C PRO A 100 11.80 -3.40 9.66
N PHE A 101 12.72 -3.62 10.61
CA PHE A 101 12.78 -2.74 11.79
C PHE A 101 13.14 -1.31 11.34
N ALA A 102 12.63 -0.29 12.03
CA ALA A 102 12.78 1.11 11.62
C ALA A 102 14.24 1.56 11.45
N GLU A 103 15.16 0.96 12.21
CA GLU A 103 16.61 1.16 12.15
C GLU A 103 17.29 0.51 10.93
N ARG A 104 16.59 -0.35 10.19
CA ARG A 104 17.12 -1.11 9.05
C ARG A 104 16.57 -0.65 7.69
N GLY A 105 15.64 0.29 7.66
CA GLY A 105 15.11 0.85 6.41
C GLY A 105 13.62 1.16 6.43
N ALA A 106 13.12 1.58 5.27
CA ALA A 106 11.71 1.83 5.01
C ALA A 106 11.01 0.57 4.44
N PRO A 107 9.67 0.47 4.55
CA PRO A 107 8.93 -0.59 3.88
C PRO A 107 9.09 -0.54 2.36
N GLU A 108 9.13 -1.70 1.71
CA GLU A 108 9.33 -1.79 0.26
C GLU A 108 8.51 -2.92 -0.39
N LEU A 109 8.10 -2.73 -1.65
CA LEU A 109 7.39 -3.73 -2.43
C LEU A 109 8.36 -4.64 -3.19
N VAL A 110 8.34 -5.94 -2.88
CA VAL A 110 9.03 -7.01 -3.59
C VAL A 110 8.09 -7.70 -4.57
N LYS A 111 8.25 -7.36 -5.86
CA LYS A 111 7.44 -7.92 -6.94
C LYS A 111 7.62 -9.44 -7.07
N SER A 112 6.52 -10.19 -7.17
CA SER A 112 6.50 -11.66 -7.19
C SER A 112 7.19 -12.33 -6.00
N GLY A 113 7.34 -11.62 -4.86
CA GLY A 113 8.11 -12.09 -3.71
C GLY A 113 7.63 -13.43 -3.15
N ALA A 114 6.33 -13.73 -3.20
CA ALA A 114 5.80 -14.99 -2.69
C ALA A 114 6.19 -16.20 -3.56
N ARG A 115 6.45 -15.99 -4.87
CA ARG A 115 6.94 -17.03 -5.78
C ARG A 115 8.43 -17.28 -5.57
N VAL A 116 9.20 -16.23 -5.27
CA VAL A 116 10.65 -16.31 -4.99
C VAL A 116 10.90 -17.06 -3.68
N ARG A 117 10.13 -16.79 -2.61
CA ARG A 117 10.29 -17.48 -1.31
C ARG A 117 9.95 -18.97 -1.34
N LYS A 118 9.13 -19.43 -2.30
CA LYS A 118 8.70 -20.84 -2.40
C LYS A 118 9.69 -21.72 -3.17
N ALA A 119 10.74 -21.16 -3.77
CA ALA A 119 11.78 -21.96 -4.41
C ALA A 119 12.62 -22.72 -3.37
N PRO A 120 12.87 -24.04 -3.53
CA PRO A 120 13.77 -24.77 -2.63
C PRO A 120 15.14 -24.07 -2.59
N GLY A 121 15.59 -23.64 -1.40
CA GLY A 121 16.88 -22.97 -1.21
C GLY A 121 16.85 -21.43 -1.13
N ALA A 122 15.69 -20.78 -1.23
CA ALA A 122 15.57 -19.32 -1.24
C ALA A 122 15.97 -18.62 0.07
N GLU A 123 15.87 -19.29 1.22
CA GLU A 123 16.32 -18.74 2.52
C GLU A 123 17.83 -18.47 2.57
N ALA A 124 18.64 -19.29 1.89
CA ALA A 124 20.09 -19.11 1.83
C ALA A 124 20.50 -17.92 0.92
N ALA A 125 19.77 -17.71 -0.18
CA ALA A 125 20.04 -16.59 -1.09
C ALA A 125 19.69 -15.24 -0.47
N LEU A 126 18.58 -15.16 0.28
CA LEU A 126 18.18 -13.95 1.02
C LEU A 126 19.17 -13.56 2.13
N GLN A 127 19.90 -14.51 2.71
CA GLN A 127 20.96 -14.21 3.69
C GLN A 127 22.26 -13.73 3.04
N ALA A 128 22.60 -14.25 1.86
CA ALA A 128 23.81 -13.84 1.13
C ALA A 128 23.74 -12.40 0.60
N VAL A 129 22.56 -11.94 0.17
CA VAL A 129 22.35 -10.53 -0.25
C VAL A 129 22.46 -9.56 0.94
N ARG A 130 22.17 -10.03 2.17
CA ARG A 130 22.24 -9.22 3.40
C ARG A 130 23.63 -9.07 3.99
N SER A 131 24.62 -9.84 3.52
CA SER A 131 26.00 -9.81 4.03
C SER A 131 26.97 -8.99 3.17
N ASP A 132 26.51 -8.48 2.03
CA ASP A 132 27.31 -7.70 1.06
C ASP A 132 26.90 -6.20 1.02
N SER A 133 26.29 -5.69 2.10
CA SER A 133 25.91 -4.27 2.27
C SER A 133 26.34 -3.72 3.62
#